data_AF-A0A8T6G5U3-F1
#
_entry.id   AF-A0A8T6G5U3-F1
#
_cell.length_a   1.000
_cell.length_b   1.000
_cell.length_c   1.000
_cell.angle_alpha   90.00
_cell.angle_beta   90.00
_cell.angle_gamma   90.00
#
_symmetry.space_group_name_H-M   'P 1'
#
loop_
_entity.id
_entity.type
_entity.pdbx_description
1 polymer ?
#
loop_
_entity_poly.entity_id
_entity_poly.type
_entity_poly.pdbx_seq_one_letter_code
_entity_poly.pdbx_strand_id
1 'polypeptide(L)'
;MKAFRIWLASTCILGATFVGFQVYEFTTFANYEHKVYCADVGVKELTPLKQGLAEKCGTEDEHNGVVEEVVGLTPRTNLFGTTFYTLTGFHGAHVTLGIVWLLSLFFLSFKKGMVTPERNLDLDLAALYWHFVDIVWIVIFTVVYLFGVFPGF
;
A
#
# COMPACT_ATOMS: atom_id res chain seq x y z
N MET A 1 6.98 14.42 30.84
CA MET A 1 8.10 13.76 30.10
C MET A 1 7.90 12.25 29.90
N LYS A 2 7.80 11.42 30.96
CA LYS A 2 7.64 9.95 30.79
C LYS A 2 6.38 9.57 30.01
N ALA A 3 5.22 10.11 30.38
CA ALA A 3 3.96 9.90 29.67
C ALA A 3 4.06 10.35 28.20
N PHE A 4 4.57 11.56 27.95
CA PHE A 4 4.79 12.08 26.59
C PHE A 4 5.63 11.16 25.70
N ARG A 5 6.72 10.59 26.24
CA ARG A 5 7.54 9.62 25.51
C ARG A 5 6.81 8.32 25.21
N ILE A 6 5.98 7.84 26.14
CA ILE A 6 5.15 6.66 25.93
C ILE A 6 4.16 6.91 24.79
N TRP A 7 3.49 8.07 24.78
CA TRP A 7 2.57 8.45 23.70
C TRP A 7 3.27 8.48 22.33
N LEU A 8 4.40 9.18 22.21
CA LEU A 8 5.17 9.23 20.96
C LEU A 8 5.63 7.84 20.50
N ALA A 9 6.13 7.00 21.43
CA ALA A 9 6.56 5.65 21.11
C ALA A 9 5.39 4.79 20.60
N SER A 10 4.23 4.87 21.26
CA SER A 10 3.02 4.15 20.82
C SER A 10 2.60 4.57 19.40
N THR A 11 2.58 5.87 19.10
CA THR A 11 2.24 6.36 17.76
C THR A 11 3.22 5.86 16.69
N CYS A 12 4.52 5.87 16.99
CA CYS A 12 5.54 5.34 16.08
C CYS A 12 5.37 3.84 15.83
N ILE A 13 5.06 3.06 16.86
CA ILE A 13 4.84 1.61 16.75
C ILE A 13 3.59 1.31 15.91
N LEU A 14 2.50 2.02 16.16
CA LEU A 14 1.26 1.86 15.38
C LEU A 14 1.48 2.23 13.91
N GLY A 15 2.17 3.34 13.64
CA GLY A 15 2.54 3.75 12.29
C GLY A 15 3.44 2.72 11.60
N ALA A 16 4.47 2.21 12.27
CA ALA A 16 5.36 1.20 11.71
C ALA A 16 4.62 -0.12 11.41
N THR A 17 3.70 -0.50 12.30
CA THR A 17 2.81 -1.65 12.09
C THR A 17 1.94 -1.47 10.85
N PHE A 18 1.34 -0.29 10.68
CA PHE A 18 0.57 0.05 9.47
C PHE A 18 1.41 -0.05 8.19
N VAL A 19 2.63 0.51 8.18
CA VAL A 19 3.55 0.40 7.04
C VAL A 19 3.93 -1.06 6.77
N GLY A 20 4.16 -1.86 7.82
CA GLY A 20 4.41 -3.30 7.69
C GLY A 20 3.27 -4.04 6.98
N PHE A 21 2.02 -3.77 7.38
CA PHE A 21 0.85 -4.34 6.72
C PHE A 21 0.71 -3.89 5.27
N GLN A 22 1.00 -2.62 4.96
CA GLN A 22 0.99 -2.11 3.58
C GLN A 22 2.03 -2.79 2.70
N VAL A 23 3.24 -2.99 3.20
CA VAL A 23 4.29 -3.73 2.47
C VAL A 23 3.86 -5.18 2.23
N TYR A 24 3.31 -5.84 3.26
CA TYR A 24 2.78 -7.20 3.12
C TYR A 24 1.68 -7.27 2.04
N GLU A 25 0.73 -6.33 2.07
CA GLU A 25 -0.34 -6.23 1.07
C GLU A 25 0.22 -6.06 -0.34
N PHE A 26 1.17 -5.13 -0.52
CA PHE A 26 1.79 -4.87 -1.82
C PHE A 26 2.51 -6.09 -2.37
N THR A 27 3.25 -6.80 -1.51
CA THR A 27 3.94 -8.03 -1.91
C THR A 27 2.97 -9.16 -2.22
N THR A 28 1.87 -9.27 -1.46
CA THR A 28 0.84 -10.29 -1.69
C THR A 28 0.15 -10.05 -3.03
N PHE A 29 -0.23 -8.81 -3.33
CA PHE A 29 -0.87 -8.45 -4.59
C PHE A 29 0.06 -8.58 -5.80
N ALA A 30 1.33 -8.19 -5.66
CA ALA A 30 2.30 -8.29 -6.74
C ALA A 30 2.68 -9.74 -7.07
N ASN A 31 2.63 -10.64 -6.09
CA ASN A 31 2.97 -12.06 -6.25
C ASN A 31 1.73 -12.97 -6.25
N TYR A 32 0.53 -12.41 -6.40
CA TYR A 32 -0.69 -13.21 -6.40
C TYR A 32 -0.76 -14.07 -7.67
N GLU A 33 -0.80 -15.38 -7.50
CA GLU A 33 -0.97 -16.33 -8.61
C GLU A 33 -2.47 -16.45 -8.92
N HIS A 34 -2.86 -16.12 -10.15
CA HIS A 34 -4.23 -16.32 -10.59
C HIS A 34 -4.28 -17.52 -11.51
N LYS A 35 -5.10 -18.52 -11.17
CA LYS A 35 -5.38 -19.64 -12.06
C LYS A 35 -6.26 -19.12 -13.19
N VAL A 36 -5.74 -19.10 -14.42
CA VAL A 36 -6.51 -18.73 -15.60
C VAL A 36 -6.85 -20.02 -16.34
N TYR A 37 -8.15 -20.30 -16.43
CA TYR A 37 -8.64 -21.41 -17.23
C TYR A 37 -8.60 -20.99 -18.70
N CYS A 38 -8.02 -21.82 -19.57
CA CYS A 38 -7.96 -21.53 -21.01
C CYS A 38 -9.36 -21.36 -21.63
N ALA A 39 -10.41 -21.90 -20.99
CA ALA A 39 -11.81 -21.71 -21.38
C ALA A 39 -12.32 -20.25 -21.21
N ASP A 40 -11.77 -19.49 -20.27
CA ASP A 40 -12.15 -18.09 -19.98
C ASP A 40 -11.33 -17.08 -20.82
N VAL A 41 -10.34 -17.55 -21.58
CA VAL A 41 -9.56 -16.74 -22.52
C VAL A 41 -10.39 -16.53 -23.80
N GLY A 42 -11.51 -15.82 -23.65
CA GLY A 42 -12.31 -15.36 -24.77
C GLY A 42 -11.49 -14.42 -25.67
N VAL A 43 -11.42 -14.75 -26.95
CA VAL A 43 -10.62 -14.15 -28.04
C VAL A 43 -11.02 -12.69 -28.39
N LYS A 44 -11.51 -11.89 -27.43
CA LYS A 44 -12.08 -10.55 -27.69
C LYS A 44 -11.37 -9.35 -27.06
N GLU A 45 -10.33 -9.55 -26.25
CA GLU A 45 -9.55 -8.43 -25.66
C GLU A 45 -8.06 -8.62 -25.97
N LEU A 46 -7.60 -7.97 -27.04
CA LEU A 46 -6.27 -8.13 -27.63
C LEU A 46 -5.22 -7.29 -26.88
N THR A 47 -4.99 -7.60 -25.61
CA THR A 47 -3.85 -7.05 -24.85
C THR A 47 -2.59 -7.91 -25.07
N PRO A 48 -1.38 -7.33 -25.02
CA PRO A 48 -0.12 -8.07 -25.21
C PRO A 48 0.06 -9.27 -24.26
N LEU A 49 -0.54 -9.19 -23.06
CA LEU A 49 -0.57 -10.26 -22.06
C LEU A 49 -1.30 -11.52 -22.56
N LYS A 50 -2.44 -11.33 -23.25
CA LYS A 50 -3.26 -12.43 -23.78
C LYS A 50 -2.61 -13.15 -24.97
N GLN A 51 -1.73 -12.50 -25.73
CA GLN A 51 -1.00 -13.12 -26.83
C GLN A 51 -0.02 -14.20 -26.33
N GLY A 52 0.75 -13.90 -25.27
CA GLY A 52 1.61 -14.89 -24.61
C GLY A 52 0.82 -16.01 -23.93
N LEU A 53 -0.38 -15.68 -23.40
CA LEU A 53 -1.26 -16.66 -22.78
C LEU A 53 -1.94 -17.60 -23.80
N ALA A 54 -2.30 -17.08 -24.99
CA ALA A 54 -2.89 -17.87 -26.07
C ALA A 54 -1.88 -18.87 -26.67
N GLU A 55 -0.61 -18.50 -26.78
CA GLU A 55 0.47 -19.40 -27.20
C GLU A 55 0.68 -20.55 -26.19
N LYS A 56 0.65 -20.24 -24.89
CA LYS A 56 0.74 -21.26 -23.82
C LYS A 56 -0.46 -22.21 -23.79
N CYS A 57 -1.68 -21.72 -23.99
CA CYS A 57 -2.87 -22.58 -24.08
C CYS A 57 -2.91 -23.45 -25.35
N GLY A 58 -2.24 -23.06 -26.43
CA GLY A 58 -2.23 -23.81 -27.71
C GLY A 58 -1.26 -24.99 -27.77
N THR A 59 -0.40 -25.16 -26.75
CA THR A 59 0.67 -26.17 -26.74
C THR A 59 0.46 -27.30 -25.73
N GLU A 60 -0.56 -27.22 -24.86
CA GLU A 60 -0.86 -28.26 -23.86
C GLU A 60 -2.17 -28.98 -24.16
N ASP A 61 -2.11 -30.31 -24.11
CA ASP A 61 -3.17 -31.26 -24.43
C ASP A 61 -4.50 -30.99 -23.70
N GLU A 62 -5.57 -31.26 -24.43
CA GLU A 62 -6.99 -31.08 -24.13
C GLU A 62 -7.50 -31.99 -22.99
N HIS A 63 -6.98 -31.84 -21.77
CA HIS A 63 -7.64 -32.31 -20.56
C HIS A 63 -7.37 -31.35 -19.38
N ASN A 64 -8.30 -30.42 -19.14
CA ASN A 64 -8.28 -29.42 -18.07
C ASN A 64 -7.10 -28.42 -18.09
N GLY A 65 -6.81 -27.82 -19.25
CA GLY A 65 -5.77 -26.78 -19.42
C GLY A 65 -5.95 -25.57 -18.48
N VAL A 66 -5.23 -25.59 -17.36
CA VAL A 66 -5.08 -24.48 -16.42
C VAL A 66 -3.66 -23.96 -16.61
N VAL A 67 -3.52 -22.74 -17.13
CA VAL A 67 -2.23 -22.06 -17.12
C VAL A 67 -2.14 -21.30 -15.80
N GLU A 68 -1.24 -21.75 -14.91
CA GLU A 68 -0.84 -20.96 -13.75
C GLU A 68 0.05 -19.81 -14.25
N GLU A 69 -0.59 -18.68 -14.54
CA GLU A 69 0.10 -17.45 -14.90
C GLU A 69 0.16 -16.53 -13.69
N VAL A 70 1.36 -16.07 -13.36
CA VAL A 70 1.58 -15.05 -12.33
C VAL A 70 1.15 -13.69 -12.90
N VAL A 71 -0.17 -13.46 -12.98
CA VAL A 71 -0.74 -12.14 -13.28
C VAL A 71 -1.02 -11.43 -11.97
N GLY A 72 0.03 -11.20 -11.19
CA GLY A 72 -0.07 -10.38 -9.98
C GLY A 72 -0.60 -8.99 -10.33
N LEU A 73 -1.34 -8.37 -9.41
CA LEU A 73 -1.71 -6.97 -9.59
C LEU A 73 -0.42 -6.16 -9.47
N THR A 74 0.07 -5.63 -10.58
CA THR A 74 1.25 -4.78 -10.61
C THR A 74 0.86 -3.46 -11.28
N PRO A 75 1.65 -2.38 -11.07
CA PRO A 75 1.40 -1.13 -11.76
C PRO A 75 1.42 -1.23 -13.29
N ARG A 76 1.90 -2.34 -13.86
CA ARG A 76 1.99 -2.58 -15.30
C ARG A 76 0.87 -3.47 -15.85
N THR A 77 0.13 -4.18 -14.99
CA THR A 77 -0.84 -5.17 -15.45
C THR A 77 -2.19 -4.55 -15.79
N ASN A 78 -2.63 -3.52 -15.06
CA ASN A 78 -3.85 -2.80 -15.39
C ASN A 78 -3.93 -1.39 -14.75
N LEU A 79 -4.90 -0.59 -15.22
CA LEU A 79 -5.12 0.79 -14.77
C LEU A 79 -5.46 0.88 -13.28
N PHE A 80 -6.19 -0.11 -12.75
CA PHE A 80 -6.51 -0.18 -11.32
C PHE A 80 -5.22 -0.35 -10.49
N GLY A 81 -4.34 -1.27 -10.86
CA GLY A 81 -3.04 -1.49 -10.25
C GLY A 81 -2.19 -0.22 -10.29
N THR A 82 -2.06 0.44 -11.44
CA THR A 82 -1.31 1.71 -11.52
C THR A 82 -1.87 2.76 -10.56
N THR A 83 -3.19 2.93 -10.52
CA THR A 83 -3.85 3.95 -9.68
C THR A 83 -3.76 3.60 -8.20
N PHE A 84 -4.00 2.32 -7.85
CA PHE A 84 -3.86 1.76 -6.51
C PHE A 84 -2.46 2.03 -5.97
N TYR A 85 -1.42 1.47 -6.61
CA TYR A 85 -0.04 1.58 -6.13
C TYR A 85 0.47 3.02 -6.10
N THR A 86 -0.02 3.90 -6.99
CA THR A 86 0.35 5.32 -6.96
C THR A 86 -0.27 6.01 -5.74
N LEU A 87 -1.58 5.85 -5.50
CA LEU A 87 -2.26 6.51 -4.40
C LEU A 87 -1.83 5.95 -3.04
N THR A 88 -1.92 4.63 -2.85
CA THR A 88 -1.58 3.98 -1.57
C THR A 88 -0.07 4.03 -1.32
N GLY A 89 0.75 3.88 -2.36
CA GLY A 89 2.22 3.97 -2.25
C GLY A 89 2.70 5.39 -1.91
N PHE A 90 2.14 6.42 -2.54
CA PHE A 90 2.47 7.82 -2.21
C PHE A 90 2.04 8.17 -0.78
N HIS A 91 0.87 7.70 -0.36
CA HIS A 91 0.42 7.83 1.01
C HIS A 91 1.34 7.10 2.00
N GLY A 92 1.72 5.84 1.72
CA GLY A 92 2.66 5.07 2.54
C GLY A 92 4.03 5.75 2.66
N ALA A 93 4.50 6.44 1.63
CA ALA A 93 5.70 7.27 1.68
C ALA A 93 5.54 8.44 2.68
N HIS A 94 4.39 9.12 2.70
CA HIS A 94 4.10 10.18 3.68
C HIS A 94 4.06 9.65 5.11
N VAL A 95 3.39 8.51 5.34
CA VAL A 95 3.37 7.86 6.66
C VAL A 95 4.79 7.54 7.13
N THR A 96 5.63 6.99 6.24
CA THR A 96 7.03 6.66 6.55
C THR A 96 7.83 7.91 6.93
N LEU A 97 7.68 9.00 6.18
CA LEU A 97 8.31 10.29 6.51
C LEU A 97 7.84 10.83 7.86
N GLY A 98 6.53 10.72 8.15
CA GLY A 98 5.95 11.07 9.43
C GLY A 98 6.56 10.27 10.58
N ILE A 99 6.75 8.95 10.41
CA ILE A 99 7.36 8.09 11.42
C ILE A 99 8.81 8.53 11.68
N VAL A 100 9.59 8.80 10.63
CA VAL A 100 10.98 9.28 10.76
C VAL A 100 11.03 10.61 11.53
N TRP A 101 10.09 11.52 11.27
CA TRP A 101 10.00 12.78 12.00
C TRP A 101 9.62 12.57 13.47
N LEU A 102 8.59 11.78 13.76
CA LEU A 102 8.19 11.46 15.14
C LEU A 102 9.28 10.71 15.91
N LEU A 103 10.00 9.80 15.26
CA LEU A 103 11.17 9.12 15.85
C LEU A 103 12.28 10.13 16.16
N SER A 104 12.55 11.07 15.27
CA SER A 104 13.53 12.14 15.52
C SER A 104 13.15 12.95 16.76
N LEU A 105 11.88 13.35 16.90
CA LEU A 105 11.36 14.05 18.08
C LEU A 105 11.43 13.18 19.35
N PHE A 106 11.16 11.89 19.22
CA PHE A 106 11.30 10.93 20.32
C PHE A 106 12.75 10.85 20.82
N PHE A 107 13.74 10.74 19.92
CA PHE A 107 15.16 10.74 20.29
C PHE A 107 15.60 12.08 20.89
N LEU A 108 15.14 13.20 20.33
CA LEU A 108 15.41 14.54 20.87
C LEU A 108 14.82 14.72 22.28
N SER A 109 13.70 14.05 22.61
CA SER A 109 13.10 14.08 23.95
C SER A 109 14.01 13.51 25.04
N PHE A 110 14.97 12.63 24.71
CA PHE A 110 15.94 12.10 25.67
C PHE A 110 17.06 13.10 25.99
N LYS A 111 17.35 14.04 25.10
CA LYS A 111 18.30 15.13 25.36
C LYS A 111 17.62 16.16 26.29
N LYS A 112 18.20 16.36 27.49
CA LYS A 112 17.65 17.28 28.51
C LYS A 112 17.44 18.68 27.92
N GLY A 113 16.21 19.21 28.04
CA GLY A 113 15.88 20.61 27.78
C GLY A 113 15.50 20.99 26.35
N MET A 114 15.50 20.06 25.39
CA MET A 114 15.22 20.38 23.98
C MET A 114 13.76 20.19 23.56
N VAL A 115 13.00 19.36 24.26
CA VAL A 115 11.59 19.08 23.94
C VAL A 115 10.75 19.29 25.20
N THR A 116 10.26 20.51 25.37
CA THR A 116 9.33 20.94 26.43
C THR A 116 7.91 21.04 25.88
N PRO A 117 6.90 20.43 26.52
CA PRO A 117 5.50 20.45 26.05
C PRO A 117 4.89 21.85 25.89
N GLU A 118 5.48 22.86 26.52
CA GLU A 118 4.91 24.21 26.64
C GLU A 118 5.34 25.17 25.52
N ARG A 119 6.25 24.79 24.59
CA ARG A 119 6.77 25.76 23.59
C ARG A 119 7.42 25.20 22.30
N ASN A 120 7.04 24.02 21.81
CA ASN A 120 7.67 23.47 20.60
C ASN A 120 6.69 23.41 19.43
N LEU A 121 6.70 24.47 18.60
CA LEU A 121 5.99 24.53 17.31
C LEU A 121 6.27 23.29 16.45
N ASP A 122 7.47 22.73 16.52
CA ASP A 122 7.85 21.51 15.77
C ASP A 122 7.00 20.30 16.15
N LEU A 123 6.58 20.16 17.41
CA LEU A 123 5.69 19.09 17.86
C LEU A 123 4.27 19.29 17.32
N ASP A 124 3.77 20.52 17.39
CA ASP A 124 2.42 20.85 16.92
C ASP A 124 2.33 20.68 15.39
N LEU A 125 3.38 21.08 14.66
CA LEU A 125 3.49 20.84 13.21
C LEU A 125 3.57 19.35 12.89
N ALA A 126 4.37 18.57 13.61
CA ALA A 126 4.46 17.13 13.40
C ALA A 126 3.14 16.41 13.71
N ALA A 127 2.44 16.83 14.77
CA ALA A 127 1.12 16.31 15.12
C ALA A 127 0.07 16.67 14.05
N LEU A 128 0.05 17.92 13.57
CA LEU A 128 -0.83 18.35 12.49
C LEU A 128 -0.56 17.58 11.19
N TYR A 129 0.71 17.37 10.85
CA TYR A 129 1.12 16.55 9.72
C TYR A 129 0.62 15.10 9.87
N TRP A 130 0.80 14.50 11.04
CA TRP A 130 0.35 13.13 11.30
C TRP A 130 -1.17 12.98 11.15
N HIS A 131 -1.94 13.90 11.73
CA HIS A 131 -3.41 13.91 11.58
C HIS A 131 -3.86 14.16 10.14
N PHE A 132 -3.16 15.03 9.40
CA PHE A 132 -3.44 15.24 7.99
C PHE A 132 -3.28 13.94 7.19
N VAL A 133 -2.19 13.20 7.41
CA VAL A 133 -1.96 11.91 6.76
C VAL A 133 -3.07 10.91 7.12
N ASP A 134 -3.50 10.86 8.38
CA ASP A 134 -4.58 9.99 8.84
C ASP A 134 -5.93 10.29 8.14
N ILE A 135 -6.28 11.57 7.96
CA ILE A 135 -7.48 11.98 7.23
C ILE A 135 -7.40 11.56 5.75
N VAL A 136 -6.24 11.74 5.11
CA VAL A 136 -6.02 11.31 3.72
C VAL A 136 -6.19 9.79 3.62
N TRP A 137 -5.75 9.02 4.62
CA TRP A 137 -5.94 7.58 4.64
C TRP A 137 -7.42 7.19 4.66
N ILE A 138 -8.25 7.84 5.47
CA ILE A 138 -9.70 7.56 5.53
C ILE A 138 -10.34 7.74 4.15
N VAL A 139 -9.94 8.79 3.41
CA VAL A 139 -10.44 9.05 2.06
C VAL A 139 -9.97 7.95 1.09
N ILE A 140 -8.68 7.62 1.08
CA ILE A 140 -8.12 6.57 0.22
C ILE A 140 -8.78 5.23 0.53
N PHE A 141 -8.89 4.85 1.81
CA PHE A 141 -9.51 3.61 2.26
C PHE A 141 -10.95 3.50 1.74
N THR A 142 -11.72 4.58 1.90
CA THR A 142 -13.12 4.63 1.45
C THR A 142 -13.24 4.45 -0.07
N VAL A 143 -12.42 5.16 -0.85
CA VAL A 143 -12.49 5.10 -2.33
C VAL A 143 -12.00 3.77 -2.87
N VAL A 144 -10.86 3.28 -2.36
CA VAL A 144 -10.16 2.10 -2.89
C VAL A 144 -10.78 0.79 -2.39
N TYR A 145 -11.09 0.70 -1.10
CA TYR A 145 -11.52 -0.56 -0.47
C TYR A 145 -13.03 -0.69 -0.32
N LEU A 146 -13.77 0.42 -0.13
CA LEU A 146 -15.23 0.36 0.05
C LEU A 146 -16.00 0.60 -1.24
N PHE A 147 -15.65 1.65 -1.99
CA PHE A 147 -16.41 2.02 -3.18
C PHE A 147 -16.02 1.28 -4.45
N GLY A 148 -14.89 0.56 -4.46
CA GLY A 148 -14.48 -0.26 -5.61
C GLY A 148 -14.69 0.48 -6.93
N VAL A 149 -14.14 1.69 -7.05
CA VAL A 149 -14.44 2.67 -8.14
C VAL A 149 -14.20 2.13 -9.56
N PHE A 150 -13.64 0.94 -9.71
CA PHE A 150 -13.44 0.25 -10.98
C PHE A 150 -14.33 -0.99 -11.07
N PRO A 151 -15.63 -0.84 -11.37
CA PRO A 151 -16.46 -1.97 -11.76
C PRO A 151 -15.95 -2.49 -13.11
N GLY A 152 -15.33 -3.68 -13.13
CA GLY A 152 -14.87 -4.29 -14.39
C GLY A 152 -13.45 -4.86 -14.41
N PHE A 153 -12.81 -4.99 -13.25
CA PHE A 153 -11.88 -6.11 -13.03
C PHE A 153 -12.63 -7.22 -12.30
#